data_AF-A0A4Y2UKS2-F1
#
_entry.id   AF-A0A4Y2UKS2-F1
#
_cell.length_a   1.000
_cell.length_b   1.000
_cell.length_c   1.000
_cell.angle_alpha   90.00
_cell.angle_beta   90.00
_cell.angle_gamma   90.00
#
_symmetry.space_group_name_H-M   'P 1'
#
loop_
_entity.id
_entity.type
_entity.pdbx_description
1 polymer ?
#
loop_
_entity_poly.entity_id
_entity_poly.type
_entity_poly.pdbx_seq_one_letter_code
_entity_poly.pdbx_strand_id
1 'polypeptide(L)'
;PVIVPSADRQILSENLHKESSKQVGNWLEEQLETIFTSWGIFVSRKPITVMILSLLICSIASLGLVLNFSVTTDPVDLWVSPSSEARRDMEDYNKHFGPFYRIEQIIITPTVQESFYHPIVNNHELKNISWGPVLQQDFLLAAFDLQMQIENLTARTDNYTIQLKDICLSPLRPLNSECAIQSLFGLFQNKREYFFNKTEYLEHFKRCALNTAKLYEYTTRYLVVGSKWVKQARAQKFSDFLHFNPGQCGVWDGKCYNRDENQSDATLYGTLRLSGSHGQLENTDNPKTPFY
;
A
#
# COMPACT_ATOMS: atom_id res chain seq x y z
N PRO A 1 17.84 -54.18 -56.40
CA PRO A 1 17.45 -53.21 -55.36
C PRO A 1 16.00 -52.70 -55.60
N VAL A 2 15.04 -53.27 -54.87
CA VAL A 2 13.64 -52.84 -54.97
C VAL A 2 13.48 -51.55 -54.15
N ILE A 3 13.14 -50.46 -54.82
CA ILE A 3 12.88 -49.16 -54.19
C ILE A 3 11.42 -49.17 -53.74
N VAL A 4 11.18 -49.41 -52.45
CA VAL A 4 9.84 -49.31 -51.86
C VAL A 4 9.43 -47.83 -51.76
N PRO A 5 8.20 -47.43 -52.15
CA PRO A 5 7.71 -46.05 -52.01
C PRO A 5 7.83 -45.52 -50.57
N SER A 6 8.07 -44.22 -50.41
CA SER A 6 8.33 -43.60 -49.09
C SER A 6 7.13 -43.72 -48.14
N ALA A 7 5.91 -43.68 -48.65
CA ALA A 7 4.67 -43.81 -47.87
C ALA A 7 4.50 -45.21 -47.26
N ASP A 8 4.79 -46.28 -48.02
CA ASP A 8 4.68 -47.66 -47.54
C ASP A 8 5.74 -47.98 -46.47
N ARG A 9 6.91 -47.35 -46.57
CA ARG A 9 7.95 -47.43 -45.53
C ARG A 9 7.52 -46.78 -44.22
N GLN A 10 6.80 -45.66 -44.26
CA GLN A 10 6.27 -45.01 -43.06
C GLN A 10 5.22 -45.88 -42.37
N ILE A 11 4.25 -46.42 -43.13
CA ILE A 11 3.19 -47.30 -42.59
C ILE A 11 3.78 -48.59 -41.98
N LEU A 12 4.78 -49.18 -42.63
CA LEU A 12 5.46 -50.37 -42.09
C LEU A 12 6.22 -50.05 -40.80
N SER A 13 6.91 -48.90 -40.74
CA SER A 13 7.61 -48.47 -39.51
C SER A 13 6.66 -48.20 -38.35
N GLU A 14 5.48 -47.65 -38.62
CA GLU A 14 4.47 -47.33 -37.61
C GLU A 14 3.80 -48.60 -37.04
N ASN A 15 3.53 -49.59 -37.91
CA ASN A 15 3.02 -50.90 -37.49
C ASN A 15 4.05 -51.69 -36.67
N LEU A 16 5.34 -51.66 -37.08
CA LEU A 16 6.43 -52.27 -36.31
C LEU A 16 6.61 -51.62 -34.93
N HIS A 17 6.51 -50.29 -34.86
CA HIS A 17 6.56 -49.57 -33.59
C HIS A 17 5.36 -49.91 -32.69
N LYS A 18 4.17 -50.07 -33.28
CA LYS A 18 2.93 -50.44 -32.56
C LYS A 18 2.97 -51.87 -32.03
N GLU A 19 3.52 -52.82 -32.79
CA GLU A 19 3.72 -54.20 -32.33
C GLU A 19 4.78 -54.28 -31.24
N SER A 20 5.91 -53.59 -31.39
CA SER A 20 6.95 -53.49 -30.36
C SER A 20 6.41 -52.88 -29.06
N SER A 21 5.63 -51.79 -29.16
CA SER A 21 4.97 -51.15 -28.02
C SER A 21 3.99 -52.09 -27.30
N LYS A 22 3.20 -52.88 -28.05
CA LYS A 22 2.31 -53.91 -27.47
C LYS A 22 3.08 -55.04 -26.80
N GLN A 23 4.16 -55.53 -27.41
CA GLN A 23 5.00 -56.57 -26.82
C GLN A 23 5.65 -56.11 -25.52
N VAL A 24 6.15 -54.86 -25.47
CA VAL A 24 6.68 -54.25 -24.25
C VAL A 24 5.59 -54.07 -23.20
N GLY A 25 4.38 -53.66 -23.61
CA GLY A 25 3.22 -53.54 -22.72
C GLY A 25 2.84 -54.88 -22.07
N ASN A 26 2.69 -55.92 -22.87
CA ASN A 26 2.36 -57.27 -22.38
C ASN A 26 3.46 -57.83 -21.46
N TRP A 27 4.73 -57.63 -21.83
CA TRP A 27 5.86 -58.03 -20.98
C TRP A 27 5.84 -57.30 -19.64
N LEU A 28 5.57 -55.99 -19.65
CA LEU A 28 5.49 -55.19 -18.43
C LEU A 28 4.30 -55.63 -17.55
N GLU A 29 3.16 -55.95 -18.16
CA GLU A 29 1.98 -56.47 -17.48
C GLU A 29 2.29 -57.79 -16.76
N GLU A 30 2.91 -58.75 -17.46
CA GLU A 30 3.34 -60.02 -16.87
C GLU A 30 4.36 -59.83 -15.73
N GLN A 31 5.33 -58.90 -15.90
CA GLN A 31 6.30 -58.60 -14.85
C GLN A 31 5.65 -57.95 -13.63
N LEU A 32 4.75 -56.98 -13.82
CA LEU A 32 4.03 -56.35 -12.71
C LEU A 32 3.15 -57.37 -11.98
N GLU A 33 2.44 -58.23 -12.71
CA GLU A 33 1.60 -59.27 -12.13
C GLU A 33 2.41 -60.21 -11.25
N THR A 34 3.55 -60.70 -11.75
CA THR A 34 4.41 -61.60 -10.98
C THR A 34 5.03 -60.91 -9.75
N ILE A 35 5.48 -59.66 -9.88
CA ILE A 35 6.07 -58.89 -8.77
C ILE A 35 5.01 -58.60 -7.69
N PHE A 36 3.84 -58.08 -8.06
CA PHE A 36 2.79 -57.77 -7.09
C PHE A 36 2.19 -59.01 -6.46
N THR A 37 2.05 -60.12 -7.20
CA THR A 37 1.60 -61.40 -6.65
C THR A 37 2.61 -61.93 -5.62
N SER A 38 3.90 -61.90 -5.95
CA SER A 38 4.98 -62.29 -5.03
C SER A 38 5.00 -61.41 -3.78
N TRP A 39 4.87 -60.09 -3.95
CA TRP A 39 4.80 -59.14 -2.84
C TRP A 39 3.56 -59.35 -1.96
N GLY A 40 2.39 -59.59 -2.55
CA GLY A 40 1.15 -59.88 -1.84
C GLY A 40 1.24 -61.18 -1.03
N ILE A 41 1.86 -62.23 -1.58
CA ILE A 41 2.15 -63.47 -0.85
C ILE A 41 3.10 -63.21 0.32
N PHE A 42 4.10 -62.34 0.15
CA PHE A 42 5.02 -61.95 1.23
C PHE A 42 4.29 -61.21 2.37
N VAL A 43 3.46 -60.22 2.02
CA VAL A 43 2.67 -59.42 2.99
C VAL A 43 1.68 -60.30 3.76
N SER A 44 0.96 -61.18 3.07
CA SER A 44 -0.03 -62.09 3.69
C SER A 44 0.59 -63.14 4.61
N ARG A 45 1.84 -63.57 4.36
CA ARG A 45 2.56 -64.52 5.23
C ARG A 45 3.04 -63.92 6.56
N LYS A 46 3.31 -62.61 6.61
CA LYS A 46 3.85 -61.92 7.81
C LYS A 46 3.18 -60.55 8.04
N PRO A 47 1.85 -60.51 8.27
CA PRO A 47 1.11 -59.25 8.34
C PRO A 47 1.55 -58.33 9.49
N ILE A 48 1.86 -58.89 10.66
CA ILE A 48 2.26 -58.13 11.85
C ILE A 48 3.62 -57.43 11.62
N THR A 49 4.60 -58.13 11.05
CA THR A 49 5.93 -57.58 10.77
C THR A 49 5.84 -56.40 9.79
N VAL A 50 5.02 -56.54 8.75
CA VAL A 50 4.80 -55.47 7.76
C VAL A 50 4.11 -54.26 8.39
N MET A 51 3.13 -54.46 9.28
CA MET A 51 2.49 -53.35 10.02
C MET A 51 3.47 -52.61 10.93
N ILE A 52 4.32 -53.32 11.68
CA ILE A 52 5.30 -52.68 12.57
C ILE A 52 6.30 -51.88 11.73
N LEU A 53 6.77 -52.45 10.61
CA LEU A 53 7.70 -51.77 9.72
C LEU A 53 7.09 -50.52 9.08
N SER A 54 5.84 -50.58 8.60
CA SER A 54 5.18 -49.41 8.02
C SER A 54 4.93 -48.32 9.06
N LEU A 55 4.50 -48.68 10.28
CA LEU A 55 4.37 -47.73 11.39
C LEU A 55 5.70 -47.09 11.77
N LEU A 56 6.79 -47.86 11.78
CA LEU A 56 8.13 -47.33 12.03
C LEU A 56 8.53 -46.31 10.96
N ILE A 57 8.34 -46.63 9.68
CA ILE A 57 8.65 -45.72 8.56
C ILE A 57 7.80 -44.45 8.64
N CYS A 58 6.49 -44.59 8.85
CA CYS A 58 5.59 -43.45 9.02
C CYS A 58 6.03 -42.57 10.21
N SER A 59 6.38 -43.18 11.34
CA SER A 59 6.83 -42.44 12.53
C SER A 59 8.11 -41.66 12.25
N ILE A 60 9.10 -42.28 11.60
CA ILE A 60 10.36 -41.63 11.21
C ILE A 60 10.10 -40.46 10.25
N ALA A 61 9.21 -40.64 9.26
CA ALA A 61 8.84 -39.58 8.33
C ALA A 61 8.09 -38.43 9.03
N SER A 62 7.21 -38.74 9.98
CA SER A 62 6.46 -37.74 10.74
C SER A 62 7.31 -36.95 11.73
N LEU A 63 8.47 -37.47 12.18
CA LEU A 63 9.39 -36.73 13.07
C LEU A 63 9.88 -35.41 12.45
N GLY A 64 9.98 -35.33 11.11
CA GLY A 64 10.36 -34.09 10.42
C GLY A 64 9.41 -32.92 10.71
N LEU A 65 8.11 -33.20 10.85
CA LEU A 65 7.10 -32.20 11.21
C LEU A 65 7.21 -31.73 12.67
N VAL A 66 7.62 -32.61 13.58
CA VAL A 66 7.78 -32.24 14.99
C VAL A 66 9.07 -31.45 15.21
N LEU A 67 10.14 -31.81 14.50
CA LEU A 67 11.47 -31.23 14.73
C LEU A 67 11.71 -29.92 13.96
N ASN A 68 11.21 -29.79 12.73
CA ASN A 68 11.61 -28.72 11.80
C ASN A 68 10.44 -28.12 11.02
N PHE A 69 9.25 -28.03 11.60
CA PHE A 69 8.13 -27.36 10.94
C PHE A 69 8.17 -25.84 11.19
N SER A 70 8.48 -25.08 10.14
CA SER A 70 8.40 -23.63 10.12
C SER A 70 7.31 -23.17 9.16
N VAL A 71 6.41 -22.30 9.64
CA VAL A 71 5.37 -21.70 8.80
C VAL A 71 5.86 -20.35 8.30
N THR A 72 5.94 -20.17 6.98
CA THR A 72 6.13 -18.86 6.38
C THR A 72 4.83 -18.07 6.52
N THR A 73 4.88 -16.91 7.20
CA THR A 73 3.72 -16.03 7.38
C THR A 73 3.85 -14.71 6.63
N ASP A 74 5.04 -14.40 6.09
CA ASP A 74 5.24 -13.18 5.32
C ASP A 74 4.55 -13.32 3.95
N PRO A 75 3.53 -12.49 3.65
CA PRO A 75 2.82 -12.57 2.38
C PRO A 75 3.75 -12.37 1.17
N VAL A 76 4.82 -11.56 1.30
CA VAL A 76 5.74 -11.34 0.20
C VAL A 76 6.44 -12.65 -0.18
N ASP A 77 6.85 -13.44 0.81
CA ASP A 77 7.51 -14.73 0.59
C ASP A 77 6.56 -15.83 0.08
N LEU A 78 5.27 -15.73 0.36
CA LEU A 78 4.27 -16.62 -0.22
C LEU A 78 4.00 -16.33 -1.70
N TRP A 79 3.91 -15.05 -2.07
CA TRP A 79 3.41 -14.64 -3.39
C TRP A 79 4.48 -14.23 -4.38
N VAL A 80 5.71 -13.96 -3.92
CA VAL A 80 6.80 -13.46 -4.75
C VAL A 80 7.99 -14.40 -4.63
N SER A 81 8.39 -15.02 -5.74
CA SER A 81 9.55 -15.91 -5.74
C SER A 81 10.84 -15.12 -5.44
N PRO A 82 11.78 -15.72 -4.69
CA PRO A 82 13.02 -15.05 -4.28
C PRO A 82 13.93 -14.69 -5.47
N SER A 83 13.78 -15.40 -6.60
CA SER A 83 14.58 -15.17 -7.81
C SER A 83 13.92 -14.25 -8.83
N SER A 84 12.74 -13.70 -8.54
CA SER A 84 12.04 -12.79 -9.46
C SER A 84 12.73 -11.44 -9.58
N GLU A 85 12.60 -10.80 -10.74
CA GLU A 85 13.08 -9.43 -10.97
C GLU A 85 12.44 -8.43 -10.00
N ALA A 86 11.13 -8.54 -9.78
CA ALA A 86 10.40 -7.71 -8.82
C ALA A 86 10.97 -7.80 -7.39
N ARG A 87 11.42 -9.00 -6.96
CA ARG A 87 12.08 -9.15 -5.66
C ARG A 87 13.42 -8.43 -5.61
N ARG A 88 14.21 -8.53 -6.67
CA ARG A 88 15.52 -7.85 -6.78
C ARG A 88 15.37 -6.33 -6.76
N ASP A 89 14.38 -5.79 -7.46
CA ASP A 89 14.09 -4.35 -7.48
C ASP A 89 13.61 -3.86 -6.11
N MET A 90 12.75 -4.64 -5.44
CA MET A 90 12.30 -4.33 -4.08
C MET A 90 13.48 -4.32 -3.08
N GLU A 91 14.37 -5.31 -3.15
CA GLU A 91 15.55 -5.38 -2.29
C GLU A 91 16.53 -4.23 -2.56
N ASP A 92 16.75 -3.88 -3.83
CA ASP A 92 17.58 -2.73 -4.20
C ASP A 92 16.99 -1.41 -3.70
N TYR A 93 15.68 -1.21 -3.85
CA TYR A 93 14.98 -0.05 -3.32
C TYR A 93 15.10 0.02 -1.79
N ASN A 94 14.80 -1.09 -1.09
CA ASN A 94 14.85 -1.16 0.37
C ASN A 94 16.26 -0.90 0.92
N LYS A 95 17.31 -1.28 0.18
CA LYS A 95 18.70 -1.01 0.55
C LYS A 95 19.05 0.49 0.48
N HIS A 96 18.55 1.20 -0.52
CA HIS A 96 18.88 2.61 -0.74
C HIS A 96 17.98 3.57 0.04
N PHE A 97 16.68 3.28 0.12
CA PHE A 97 15.68 4.19 0.70
C PHE A 97 15.09 3.68 2.02
N GLY A 98 15.40 2.45 2.40
CA GLY A 98 14.70 1.75 3.47
C GLY A 98 13.39 1.13 2.99
N PRO A 99 12.76 0.28 3.81
CA PRO A 99 11.47 -0.30 3.48
C PRO A 99 10.40 0.78 3.33
N PHE A 100 9.41 0.52 2.47
CA PHE A 100 8.23 1.37 2.38
C PHE A 100 7.57 1.53 3.75
N TYR A 101 7.17 2.78 4.05
CA TYR A 101 6.48 3.09 5.29
C TYR A 101 5.09 2.45 5.33
N ARG A 102 4.62 2.14 6.55
CA ARG A 102 3.26 1.63 6.77
C ARG A 102 2.26 2.78 6.74
N ILE A 103 1.12 2.56 6.09
CA ILE A 103 0.05 3.56 5.94
C ILE A 103 -1.16 3.09 6.75
N GLU A 104 -1.56 3.90 7.72
CA GLU A 104 -2.82 3.73 8.47
C GLU A 104 -3.79 4.82 8.00
N GLN A 105 -4.93 4.41 7.42
CA GLN A 105 -5.90 5.33 6.82
C GLN A 105 -7.24 5.28 7.54
N ILE A 106 -7.81 6.46 7.79
CA ILE A 106 -9.15 6.63 8.36
C ILE A 106 -9.98 7.47 7.40
N ILE A 107 -11.14 6.96 7.02
CA ILE A 107 -12.13 7.66 6.21
C ILE A 107 -13.34 7.94 7.10
N ILE A 108 -13.68 9.20 7.29
CA ILE A 108 -14.77 9.64 8.17
C ILE A 108 -15.81 10.35 7.31
N THR A 109 -17.07 9.98 7.47
CA THR A 109 -18.20 10.59 6.76
C THR A 109 -19.26 11.09 7.75
N PRO A 110 -19.90 12.23 7.48
CA PRO A 110 -21.01 12.72 8.29
C PRO A 110 -22.25 11.84 8.05
N THR A 111 -23.04 11.63 9.11
CA THR A 111 -24.31 10.90 9.03
C THR A 111 -25.36 11.70 8.25
N VAL A 112 -25.39 13.02 8.44
CA VAL A 112 -26.22 13.94 7.67
C VAL A 112 -25.47 14.33 6.41
N GLN A 113 -26.05 14.04 5.24
CA GLN A 113 -25.42 14.28 3.94
C GLN A 113 -25.87 15.59 3.26
N GLU A 114 -26.60 16.42 3.98
CA GLU A 114 -27.13 17.67 3.45
C GLU A 114 -26.03 18.72 3.26
N SER A 115 -26.00 19.35 2.08
CA SER A 115 -25.10 20.48 1.84
C SER A 115 -25.64 21.72 2.54
N PHE A 116 -24.73 22.57 3.01
CA PHE A 116 -25.09 23.84 3.64
C PHE A 116 -24.57 25.02 2.82
N TYR A 117 -25.21 26.17 2.96
CA TYR A 117 -24.82 27.37 2.25
C TYR A 117 -24.13 28.35 3.20
N HIS A 118 -23.02 28.93 2.75
CA HIS A 118 -22.33 29.95 3.51
C HIS A 118 -21.78 31.04 2.58
N PRO A 119 -22.04 32.34 2.87
CA PRO A 119 -21.50 33.44 2.07
C PRO A 119 -20.01 33.61 2.31
N ILE A 120 -19.26 33.85 1.23
CA ILE A 120 -17.83 34.10 1.26
C ILE A 120 -17.51 35.34 0.44
N VAL A 121 -16.55 36.13 0.91
CA VAL A 121 -16.05 37.28 0.18
C VAL A 121 -15.06 36.80 -0.87
N ASN A 122 -15.40 37.01 -2.14
CA ASN A 122 -14.50 36.72 -3.25
C ASN A 122 -14.40 37.98 -4.12
N ASN A 123 -13.20 38.52 -4.31
CA ASN A 123 -12.97 39.75 -5.08
C ASN A 123 -13.89 40.91 -4.67
N HIS A 124 -14.07 41.15 -3.37
CA HIS A 124 -14.97 42.16 -2.79
C HIS A 124 -16.47 41.96 -3.03
N GLU A 125 -16.90 40.83 -3.59
CA GLU A 125 -18.30 40.44 -3.74
C GLU A 125 -18.68 39.32 -2.77
N LEU A 126 -19.86 39.44 -2.16
CA LEU A 126 -20.46 38.40 -1.32
C LEU A 126 -21.14 37.35 -2.21
N LYS A 127 -20.54 36.16 -2.32
CA LYS A 127 -21.13 35.04 -3.05
C LYS A 127 -21.54 33.95 -2.09
N ASN A 128 -22.79 33.50 -2.19
CA ASN A 128 -23.26 32.33 -1.46
C ASN A 128 -22.75 31.05 -2.16
N ILE A 129 -22.01 30.22 -1.44
CA ILE A 129 -21.40 29.01 -1.97
C ILE A 129 -22.00 27.81 -1.21
N SER A 130 -22.31 26.74 -1.95
CA SER A 130 -22.71 25.47 -1.37
C SER A 130 -21.49 24.69 -0.89
N TRP A 131 -21.57 24.17 0.32
CA TRP A 131 -20.52 23.42 1.02
C TRP A 131 -21.01 22.01 1.31
N GLY A 132 -20.12 21.03 1.12
CA GLY A 132 -20.42 19.65 1.46
C GLY A 132 -20.54 19.43 2.97
N PRO A 133 -21.31 18.43 3.42
CA PRO A 133 -21.59 18.17 4.83
C PRO A 133 -20.33 17.90 5.68
N VAL A 134 -19.26 17.38 5.06
CA VAL A 134 -17.96 17.12 5.71
C VAL A 134 -17.31 18.40 6.23
N LEU A 135 -17.65 19.56 5.65
CA LEU A 135 -17.08 20.84 6.04
C LEU A 135 -17.91 21.56 7.10
N GLN A 136 -18.95 20.92 7.63
CA GLN A 136 -19.71 21.47 8.73
C GLN A 136 -18.82 21.58 9.98
N GLN A 137 -18.88 22.73 10.65
CA GLN A 137 -18.01 23.09 11.77
C GLN A 137 -18.01 22.02 12.87
N ASP A 138 -19.19 21.55 13.29
CA ASP A 138 -19.35 20.58 14.38
C ASP A 138 -18.69 19.24 14.02
N PHE A 139 -18.83 18.81 12.77
CA PHE A 139 -18.20 17.59 12.26
C PHE A 139 -16.67 17.74 12.23
N LEU A 140 -16.15 18.86 11.72
CA LEU A 140 -14.71 19.12 11.67
C LEU A 140 -14.09 19.18 13.07
N LEU A 141 -14.77 19.78 14.05
CA LEU A 141 -14.30 19.83 15.43
C LEU A 141 -14.26 18.43 16.05
N ALA A 142 -15.30 17.61 15.84
CA ALA A 142 -15.31 16.23 16.33
C ALA A 142 -14.21 15.38 15.68
N ALA A 143 -14.01 15.51 14.37
CA ALA A 143 -12.96 14.80 13.64
C ALA A 143 -11.54 15.28 14.05
N PHE A 144 -11.38 16.56 14.36
CA PHE A 144 -10.14 17.10 14.91
C PHE A 144 -9.82 16.49 16.29
N ASP A 145 -10.81 16.44 17.17
CA ASP A 145 -10.65 15.86 18.51
C ASP A 145 -10.32 14.36 18.42
N LEU A 146 -10.86 13.64 17.44
CA LEU A 146 -10.48 12.25 17.15
C LEU A 146 -9.02 12.13 16.70
N GLN A 147 -8.56 12.98 15.77
CA GLN A 147 -7.16 12.97 15.34
C GLN A 147 -6.22 13.20 16.53
N MET A 148 -6.53 14.18 17.39
CA MET A 148 -5.72 14.48 18.58
C MET A 148 -5.69 13.32 19.57
N GLN A 149 -6.79 12.59 19.73
CA GLN A 149 -6.82 11.38 20.55
C GLN A 149 -5.92 10.28 19.98
N ILE A 150 -5.95 10.07 18.66
CA ILE A 150 -5.10 9.09 17.96
C ILE A 150 -3.62 9.47 18.07
N GLU A 151 -3.28 10.74 17.87
CA GLU A 151 -1.91 11.25 18.01
C GLU A 151 -1.33 11.01 19.41
N ASN A 152 -2.17 10.99 20.44
CA ASN A 152 -1.80 10.81 21.84
C ASN A 152 -1.94 9.35 22.33
N LEU A 153 -2.25 8.40 21.45
CA LEU A 153 -2.31 6.99 21.84
C LEU A 153 -0.95 6.50 22.34
N THR A 154 -1.00 5.73 23.42
CA THR A 154 0.16 5.06 24.00
C THR A 154 -0.10 3.55 23.98
N ALA A 155 0.90 2.80 23.56
CA ALA A 155 0.89 1.34 23.63
C ALA A 155 1.92 0.89 24.67
N ARG A 156 1.56 -0.06 25.54
CA ARG A 156 2.53 -0.69 26.45
C ARG A 156 3.00 -2.00 25.83
N THR A 157 4.30 -2.10 25.62
CA THR A 157 5.01 -3.35 25.36
C THR A 157 5.74 -3.74 26.64
N ASP A 158 6.07 -5.03 26.81
CA ASP A 158 6.54 -5.64 28.07
C ASP A 158 7.54 -4.80 28.90
N ASN A 159 8.42 -4.03 28.24
CA ASN A 159 9.44 -3.22 28.91
C ASN A 159 9.35 -1.70 28.69
N TYR A 160 8.44 -1.19 27.85
CA TYR A 160 8.39 0.25 27.53
C TYR A 160 7.03 0.70 26.98
N THR A 161 6.72 1.97 27.20
CA THR A 161 5.55 2.63 26.62
C THR A 161 5.98 3.30 25.31
N ILE A 162 5.30 2.99 24.21
CA ILE A 162 5.53 3.54 22.87
C ILE A 162 4.44 4.56 22.56
N GLN A 163 4.85 5.69 22.01
CA GLN A 163 3.95 6.69 21.44
C GLN A 163 4.04 6.70 19.90
N LEU A 164 3.04 7.28 19.25
CA LEU A 164 3.04 7.44 17.80
C LEU A 164 4.31 8.14 17.27
N LYS A 165 4.81 9.16 18.00
CA LYS A 165 6.02 9.92 17.63
C LYS A 165 7.30 9.07 17.56
N ASP A 166 7.33 7.94 18.26
CA ASP A 166 8.49 7.06 18.30
C ASP A 166 8.60 6.20 17.03
N ILE A 167 7.47 5.85 16.42
CA ILE A 167 7.38 4.92 15.29
C ILE A 167 7.01 5.59 13.95
N CYS A 168 6.44 6.80 13.98
CA CYS A 168 5.97 7.47 12.78
C CYS A 168 7.11 7.93 11.87
N LEU A 169 6.83 8.02 10.56
CA LEU A 169 7.72 8.65 9.61
C LEU A 169 7.84 10.15 9.91
N SER A 170 9.07 10.62 10.12
CA SER A 170 9.41 12.04 10.35
C SER A 170 10.44 12.50 9.31
N PRO A 171 10.01 13.06 8.16
CA PRO A 171 10.88 13.27 7.00
C PRO A 171 11.98 14.31 7.19
N LEU A 172 11.84 15.20 8.18
CA LEU A 172 12.80 16.27 8.48
C LEU A 172 13.64 16.00 9.73
N ARG A 173 13.63 14.79 10.27
CA ARG A 173 14.46 14.46 11.44
C ARG A 173 15.94 14.61 11.07
N PRO A 174 16.80 15.23 11.91
CA PRO A 174 16.55 15.71 13.28
C PRO A 174 16.03 17.15 13.39
N LEU A 175 15.90 17.89 12.29
CA LEU A 175 15.47 19.29 12.30
C LEU A 175 14.04 19.46 12.84
N ASN A 176 13.14 18.54 12.45
CA ASN A 176 11.77 18.47 12.96
C ASN A 176 11.39 17.01 13.21
N SER A 177 10.93 16.70 14.42
CA SER A 177 10.50 15.36 14.83
C SER A 177 8.98 15.16 14.74
N GLU A 178 8.26 16.05 14.07
CA GLU A 178 6.82 15.91 13.85
C GLU A 178 6.51 14.84 12.79
N CYS A 179 5.48 14.05 13.07
CA CYS A 179 5.02 12.97 12.21
C CYS A 179 4.44 13.47 10.88
N ALA A 180 4.64 12.69 9.82
CA ALA A 180 4.01 12.89 8.52
C ALA A 180 2.53 12.46 8.55
N ILE A 181 1.68 13.29 9.15
CA ILE A 181 0.22 13.11 9.14
C ILE A 181 -0.39 13.90 7.98
N GLN A 182 -1.20 13.23 7.17
CA GLN A 182 -1.92 13.82 6.05
C GLN A 182 -3.39 13.97 6.41
N SER A 183 -3.79 15.18 6.77
CA SER A 183 -5.18 15.49 7.08
C SER A 183 -5.54 16.92 6.68
N LEU A 184 -6.84 17.18 6.56
CA LEU A 184 -7.40 18.51 6.32
C LEU A 184 -6.91 19.51 7.38
N PHE A 185 -6.81 19.06 8.63
CA PHE A 185 -6.39 19.86 9.78
C PHE A 185 -4.93 20.35 9.68
N GLY A 186 -4.12 19.68 8.85
CA GLY A 186 -2.78 20.14 8.49
C GLY A 186 -2.78 21.55 7.88
N LEU A 187 -3.82 21.92 7.11
CA LEU A 187 -3.97 23.27 6.54
C LEU A 187 -4.17 24.36 7.61
N PHE A 188 -4.58 23.95 8.81
CA PHE A 188 -4.84 24.77 9.98
C PHE A 188 -3.78 24.53 11.07
N GLN A 189 -2.61 23.98 10.69
CA GLN A 189 -1.48 23.68 11.56
C GLN A 189 -1.84 22.81 12.78
N ASN A 190 -2.89 21.98 12.65
CA ASN A 190 -3.53 21.23 13.72
C ASN A 190 -3.83 22.10 14.96
N LYS A 191 -4.38 23.31 14.77
CA LYS A 191 -4.88 24.17 15.85
C LYS A 191 -6.41 24.27 15.82
N ARG A 192 -7.03 23.98 16.96
CA ARG A 192 -8.50 24.02 17.13
C ARG A 192 -9.08 25.44 16.96
N GLU A 193 -8.31 26.46 17.32
CA GLU A 193 -8.74 27.87 17.35
C GLU A 193 -9.23 28.40 16.01
N TYR A 194 -8.68 27.91 14.89
CA TYR A 194 -9.06 28.38 13.56
C TYR A 194 -10.48 27.99 13.16
N PHE A 195 -11.05 26.96 13.80
CA PHE A 195 -12.39 26.49 13.48
C PHE A 195 -13.47 27.24 14.24
N PHE A 196 -13.16 28.10 15.23
CA PHE A 196 -14.20 28.80 16.00
C PHE A 196 -14.91 29.90 15.21
N ASN A 197 -14.21 30.55 14.27
CA ASN A 197 -14.79 31.58 13.42
C ASN A 197 -15.45 30.96 12.18
N LYS A 198 -16.79 30.95 12.14
CA LYS A 198 -17.60 30.25 11.12
C LYS A 198 -17.30 30.66 9.67
N THR A 199 -16.86 31.90 9.44
CA THR A 199 -16.61 32.42 8.08
C THR A 199 -15.18 32.14 7.62
N GLU A 200 -14.21 32.41 8.49
CA GLU A 200 -12.78 32.44 8.16
C GLU A 200 -12.21 31.06 7.80
N TYR A 201 -12.68 29.98 8.44
CA TYR A 201 -12.13 28.64 8.14
C TYR A 201 -12.50 28.14 6.74
N LEU A 202 -13.70 28.48 6.23
CA LEU A 202 -14.15 28.10 4.90
C LEU A 202 -13.40 28.86 3.81
N GLU A 203 -13.17 30.17 4.03
CA GLU A 203 -12.36 31.00 3.14
C GLU A 203 -10.91 30.50 3.09
N HIS A 204 -10.33 30.23 4.25
CA HIS A 204 -8.99 29.67 4.36
C HIS A 204 -8.87 28.32 3.67
N PHE A 205 -9.83 27.42 3.90
CA PHE A 205 -9.87 26.12 3.24
C PHE A 205 -9.92 26.27 1.71
N LYS A 206 -10.85 27.09 1.19
CA LYS A 206 -10.99 27.31 -0.26
C LYS A 206 -9.69 27.80 -0.88
N ARG A 207 -9.05 28.78 -0.24
CA ARG A 207 -7.82 29.36 -0.74
C ARG A 207 -6.65 28.37 -0.70
N CYS A 208 -6.53 27.61 0.38
CA CYS A 208 -5.48 26.58 0.52
C CYS A 208 -5.70 25.42 -0.45
N ALA A 209 -6.94 25.02 -0.70
CA ALA A 209 -7.28 23.98 -1.68
C ALA A 209 -6.87 24.39 -3.10
N LEU A 210 -7.02 25.68 -3.44
CA LEU A 210 -6.61 26.22 -4.74
C LEU A 210 -5.09 26.52 -4.82
N ASN A 211 -4.41 26.70 -3.67
CA ASN A 211 -3.00 27.08 -3.61
C ASN A 211 -2.25 26.30 -2.53
N THR A 212 -2.12 24.99 -2.72
CA THR A 212 -1.58 24.05 -1.71
C THR A 212 -0.11 24.28 -1.34
N ALA A 213 0.66 25.00 -2.17
CA ALA A 213 2.09 25.23 -1.98
C ALA A 213 2.48 26.64 -1.48
N LYS A 214 1.53 27.55 -1.23
CA LYS A 214 1.83 28.93 -0.81
C LYS A 214 2.06 29.05 0.69
N LEU A 215 3.29 29.31 1.13
CA LEU A 215 3.66 29.33 2.55
C LEU A 215 3.11 30.49 3.40
N TYR A 216 2.49 31.50 2.81
CA TYR A 216 2.03 32.69 3.53
C TYR A 216 0.73 33.25 2.97
N GLU A 217 -0.04 33.87 3.86
CA GLU A 217 -1.21 34.68 3.57
C GLU A 217 -0.87 36.18 3.75
N TYR A 218 -1.37 37.04 2.86
CA TYR A 218 -1.28 38.51 2.95
C TYR A 218 -2.59 39.16 3.43
N THR A 219 -3.27 38.55 4.40
CA THR A 219 -4.35 39.22 5.14
C THR A 219 -3.88 39.43 6.57
N THR A 220 -4.63 40.20 7.36
CA THR A 220 -4.28 40.71 8.70
C THR A 220 -3.87 39.66 9.75
N ARG A 221 -3.87 38.36 9.41
CA ARG A 221 -3.22 37.29 10.17
C ARG A 221 -2.35 36.43 9.24
N TYR A 222 -1.05 36.35 9.53
CA TYR A 222 -0.09 35.50 8.82
C TYR A 222 -0.38 34.01 9.10
N LEU A 223 -1.24 33.38 8.28
CA LEU A 223 -1.44 31.93 8.32
C LEU A 223 -0.46 31.23 7.38
N VAL A 224 0.25 30.23 7.89
CA VAL A 224 1.26 29.45 7.14
C VAL A 224 0.59 28.21 6.55
N VAL A 225 0.46 28.12 5.23
CA VAL A 225 -0.07 26.90 4.60
C VAL A 225 0.98 25.80 4.68
N GLY A 226 0.62 24.69 5.33
CA GLY A 226 1.49 23.52 5.50
C GLY A 226 1.20 22.79 6.81
N SER A 227 1.26 21.47 6.75
CA SER A 227 1.21 20.58 7.92
C SER A 227 2.35 20.89 8.90
N LYS A 228 2.19 20.50 10.18
CA LYS A 228 3.18 20.76 11.25
C LYS A 228 4.62 20.39 10.86
N TRP A 229 4.80 19.31 10.10
CA TRP A 229 6.11 18.85 9.66
C TRP A 229 6.77 19.74 8.60
N VAL A 230 6.05 20.55 7.83
CA VAL A 230 6.61 21.41 6.76
C VAL A 230 7.24 22.71 7.30
N LYS A 231 6.91 23.12 8.54
CA LYS A 231 7.26 24.43 9.11
C LYS A 231 8.76 24.75 9.18
N GLN A 232 9.64 23.76 9.25
CA GLN A 232 11.08 23.97 9.44
C GLN A 232 11.94 23.78 8.17
N ALA A 233 11.42 23.12 7.14
CA ALA A 233 12.20 22.82 5.92
C ALA A 233 12.70 24.08 5.19
N ARG A 234 12.06 25.24 5.39
CA ARG A 234 12.41 26.49 4.69
C ARG A 234 12.99 27.59 5.57
N ALA A 235 12.93 27.48 6.90
CA ALA A 235 13.55 28.46 7.80
C ALA A 235 15.10 28.38 7.72
N GLN A 236 15.67 27.18 7.59
CA GLN A 236 17.12 26.99 7.40
C GLN A 236 17.59 27.38 5.98
N LYS A 237 16.82 27.01 4.94
CA LYS A 237 17.17 27.38 3.56
C LYS A 237 17.12 28.90 3.34
N PHE A 238 16.46 29.65 4.23
CA PHE A 238 16.48 31.11 4.25
C PHE A 238 17.68 31.68 5.03
N SER A 239 18.16 31.01 6.09
CA SER A 239 19.38 31.44 6.80
C SER A 239 20.66 31.15 6.03
N ASP A 240 20.73 30.01 5.33
CA ASP A 240 21.91 29.63 4.55
C ASP A 240 22.06 30.43 3.25
N PHE A 241 20.98 31.10 2.80
CA PHE A 241 20.96 31.98 1.62
C PHE A 241 21.27 33.45 1.95
N LEU A 242 21.33 33.83 3.24
CA LEU A 242 21.57 35.22 3.68
C LEU A 242 23.06 35.62 3.72
N HIS A 243 23.95 34.81 3.15
CA HIS A 243 25.32 35.22 2.81
C HIS A 243 25.43 35.87 1.41
N PHE A 244 24.33 36.35 0.82
CA PHE A 244 24.38 37.17 -0.39
C PHE A 244 23.85 38.58 -0.13
N ASN A 245 24.72 39.55 -0.41
CA ASN A 245 24.49 41.00 -0.30
C ASN A 245 23.16 41.43 -0.96
N PRO A 246 22.46 42.44 -0.41
CA PRO A 246 21.21 42.93 -0.97
C PRO A 246 21.52 43.67 -2.28
N GLY A 247 21.17 43.07 -3.42
CA GLY A 247 21.23 43.75 -4.71
C GLY A 247 21.69 42.96 -5.93
N GLN A 248 21.75 41.62 -5.91
CA GLN A 248 22.09 40.86 -7.12
C GLN A 248 21.03 39.79 -7.44
N CYS A 249 20.39 39.96 -8.60
CA CYS A 249 19.57 38.95 -9.27
C CYS A 249 20.45 37.77 -9.70
N GLY A 250 20.11 36.55 -9.27
CA GLY A 250 20.79 35.33 -9.71
C GLY A 250 20.32 34.90 -11.11
N VAL A 251 21.28 34.72 -12.00
CA VAL A 251 21.10 34.26 -13.39
C VAL A 251 20.96 32.73 -13.43
N TRP A 252 19.95 32.24 -14.14
CA TRP A 252 19.95 30.90 -14.74
C TRP A 252 19.57 31.07 -16.22
N ASP A 253 20.43 30.60 -17.12
CA ASP A 253 20.28 30.61 -18.59
C ASP A 253 20.08 31.97 -19.29
N GLY A 254 20.79 33.02 -18.84
CA GLY A 254 21.10 34.16 -19.71
C GLY A 254 19.91 34.98 -20.24
N LYS A 255 18.73 34.88 -19.63
CA LYS A 255 17.58 35.76 -19.93
C LYS A 255 16.88 36.23 -18.66
N CYS A 256 16.75 37.55 -18.51
CA CYS A 256 15.86 38.17 -17.53
C CYS A 256 14.41 38.02 -17.99
N TYR A 257 13.57 37.37 -17.19
CA TYR A 257 12.11 37.42 -17.36
C TYR A 257 11.50 38.20 -16.20
N ASN A 258 10.83 39.32 -16.52
CA ASN A 258 9.75 39.83 -15.69
C ASN A 258 8.67 38.75 -15.68
N ARG A 259 8.28 38.28 -14.49
CA ARG A 259 7.19 37.32 -14.41
C ARG A 259 5.87 38.10 -14.40
N ASP A 260 5.42 38.41 -15.61
CA ASP A 260 4.01 38.67 -15.90
C ASP A 260 3.16 37.43 -15.59
N GLU A 261 1.88 37.69 -15.32
CA GLU A 261 0.81 36.72 -15.13
C GLU A 261 0.74 35.70 -16.28
N ASN A 262 0.24 34.49 -15.97
CA ASN A 262 0.02 33.35 -16.87
C ASN A 262 1.23 32.47 -17.24
N GLN A 263 1.60 31.54 -16.36
CA GLN A 263 1.88 30.15 -16.76
C GLN A 263 1.89 29.25 -15.53
N SER A 264 0.86 28.41 -15.37
CA SER A 264 0.78 27.39 -14.33
C SER A 264 1.00 26.01 -14.95
N ASP A 265 2.26 25.67 -15.24
CA ASP A 265 2.66 24.29 -15.53
C ASP A 265 3.63 23.83 -14.44
N ALA A 266 3.04 23.25 -13.39
CA ALA A 266 3.73 22.40 -12.44
C ALA A 266 2.77 21.23 -12.12
N THR A 267 2.79 20.25 -13.01
CA THR A 267 2.08 18.98 -12.84
C THR A 267 2.70 18.25 -11.66
N LEU A 268 2.01 18.24 -10.52
CA LEU A 268 2.34 17.37 -9.40
C LEU A 268 1.17 16.41 -9.17
N TYR A 269 1.43 15.12 -9.38
CA TYR A 269 0.48 14.04 -9.14
C TYR A 269 0.12 14.00 -7.64
N GLY A 270 -1.06 14.53 -7.33
CA GLY A 270 -1.70 14.43 -6.02
C GLY A 270 -3.19 14.26 -6.23
N THR A 271 -3.62 13.01 -6.44
CA THR A 271 -5.01 12.67 -6.74
C THR A 271 -5.86 12.83 -5.47
N LEU A 272 -6.40 14.02 -5.23
CA LEU A 272 -7.45 14.23 -4.24
C LEU A 272 -8.79 13.78 -4.88
N ARG A 273 -9.07 12.48 -4.82
CA ARG A 273 -10.28 11.89 -5.41
C ARG A 273 -11.45 12.08 -4.44
N LEU A 274 -12.17 13.20 -4.58
CA LEU A 274 -13.51 13.33 -4.00
C LEU A 274 -14.49 12.63 -4.95
N SER A 275 -14.82 11.37 -4.66
CA SER A 275 -15.82 10.64 -5.42
C SER A 275 -17.21 11.02 -4.95
N GLY A 276 -17.85 11.95 -5.67
CA GLY A 276 -19.30 12.09 -5.68
C GLY A 276 -19.85 11.35 -6.89
N SER A 277 -20.53 10.24 -6.67
CA SER A 277 -21.32 9.59 -7.72
C SER A 277 -22.52 8.88 -7.10
N HIS A 278 -23.70 9.37 -7.48
CA HIS A 278 -24.95 8.61 -7.50
C HIS A 278 -24.72 7.24 -8.14
N GLY A 279 -25.08 6.18 -7.43
CA GLY A 279 -25.08 4.80 -7.92
C GLY A 279 -25.99 3.97 -7.04
N GLN A 280 -27.01 3.38 -7.65
CA GLN A 280 -28.08 2.61 -7.01
C GLN A 280 -27.58 1.44 -6.15
N LEU A 281 -28.40 1.18 -5.14
CA LEU A 281 -28.37 0.07 -4.18
C LEU A 281 -28.26 -1.30 -4.86
N GLU A 282 -27.40 -2.16 -4.32
CA GLU A 282 -27.63 -3.61 -4.33
C GLU A 282 -27.41 -4.15 -2.90
N ASN A 283 -28.51 -4.59 -2.30
CA ASN A 283 -28.54 -5.24 -0.99
C ASN A 283 -27.92 -6.64 -1.08
N THR A 284 -26.99 -6.95 -0.20
CA THR A 284 -26.76 -8.34 0.25
C THR A 284 -26.52 -8.37 1.76
N ASP A 285 -27.61 -8.62 2.48
CA ASP A 285 -27.59 -9.18 3.83
C ASP A 285 -27.03 -10.60 3.77
N ASN A 286 -25.94 -10.90 4.48
CA ASN A 286 -25.94 -11.98 5.49
C ASN A 286 -24.59 -12.14 6.24
N PRO A 287 -24.62 -12.72 7.46
CA PRO A 287 -23.57 -12.62 8.45
C PRO A 287 -22.57 -13.78 8.43
N LYS A 288 -21.35 -13.45 8.88
CA LYS A 288 -20.43 -14.24 9.71
C LYS A 288 -20.41 -15.77 9.52
N THR A 289 -19.30 -16.27 8.99
CA THR A 289 -18.70 -17.54 9.42
C THR A 289 -17.17 -17.41 9.52
N PRO A 290 -16.53 -18.06 10.52
CA PRO A 290 -15.09 -18.02 10.72
C PRO A 290 -14.40 -19.09 9.86
N PHE A 291 -13.28 -18.74 9.23
CA PHE A 291 -12.45 -19.69 8.50
C PHE A 291 -11.54 -20.45 9.48
N TYR A 292 -11.72 -21.77 9.52
CA TYR A 292 -10.67 -22.76 9.73
C TYR A 292 -10.29 -23.33 8.36
#